data_AF-A0A5E7WKH7-F1
#
_entry.id   AF-A0A5E7WKH7-F1
#
_cell.length_a   1.000
_cell.length_b   1.000
_cell.length_c   1.000
_cell.angle_alpha   90.00
_cell.angle_beta   90.00
_cell.angle_gamma   90.00
#
_symmetry.space_group_name_H-M   'P 1'
#
loop_
_entity.id
_entity.type
_entity.pdbx_description
1 polymer ?
#
loop_
_entity_poly.entity_id
_entity_poly.type
_entity_poly.pdbx_seq_one_letter_code
_entity_poly.pdbx_strand_id
1 'polypeptide(L)'
;MFPRSILTNRGETAHRAEADERSTSQATLILGYLALFPAETGAVETYEHFCRYADSLPPSIRSKSRIVVFLEKFVLWAICIARKPLSEFSAPDLRAFSAFCARPPVAWIGGRNERFVIDKGTERHNEDWKPFLQSIADPARGYVTNRFFKYLSSDLGVQPRLSSSEFYKAPRAPFSGQDDSQAQQYLQYLANLTPASKVSERSLFVFSVCYHLRLSFKEWRSERSHFSMACFSSMGSSDPHFTMRGDMRDYNIAIPQALIDSIIRYRNGLGLNSIPSSDDGDPILTEALLDKLMWRLPKMPGLGRSPSELLDRAVGFRISQLDTPAPAPSGSESSRQYRLSWERKQVSKARRAVHHQDSADLDTGYLTQERPPPLFGMQQREVLLFSTTQGQAYVSRCFPANCCKIALESLEILRAYRSCSADRLKLVALEKLLLWSVCVKHKSFYSLTPLDAREFYEFCLAPPSSWTGNYPQTRLGVGDPGVLPNPDWTPFRISGGDKESGIRAGRIMDWCDNVYNSLLVIESVKLNIFSGLLD
;
A
#
# COMPACT_ATOMS: atom_id res chain seq x y z
N MET A 1 34.74 -3.27 -32.21
CA MET A 1 33.87 -3.49 -33.37
C MET A 1 32.68 -2.56 -33.25
N PHE A 2 32.29 -1.87 -34.33
CA PHE A 2 31.13 -0.96 -34.34
C PHE A 2 29.82 -1.74 -34.49
N PRO A 3 28.70 -1.28 -33.89
CA PRO A 3 27.43 -1.96 -34.03
C PRO A 3 26.93 -1.91 -35.47
N ARG A 4 26.62 -3.08 -36.04
CA ARG A 4 25.89 -3.23 -37.30
C ARG A 4 24.47 -3.72 -37.04
N SER A 5 23.54 -3.46 -37.96
CA SER A 5 22.14 -3.87 -37.79
C SER A 5 22.02 -5.38 -37.70
N ILE A 6 21.16 -5.88 -36.81
CA ILE A 6 20.83 -7.32 -36.70
C ILE A 6 19.36 -7.60 -37.04
N LEU A 7 18.67 -6.59 -37.56
CA LEU A 7 17.36 -6.68 -38.17
C LEU A 7 17.45 -6.25 -39.64
N THR A 8 16.56 -6.78 -40.48
CA THR A 8 16.38 -6.36 -41.89
C THR A 8 15.91 -4.91 -41.99
N ASN A 9 15.91 -4.33 -43.20
CA ASN A 9 15.31 -3.00 -43.44
C ASN A 9 13.82 -2.92 -43.02
N ARG A 10 13.11 -4.05 -42.99
CA ARG A 10 11.72 -4.16 -42.49
C ARG A 10 11.62 -4.25 -40.96
N GLY A 11 12.75 -4.34 -40.25
CA GLY A 11 12.79 -4.51 -38.80
C GLY A 11 12.49 -5.94 -38.34
N GLU A 12 12.71 -6.92 -39.22
CA GLU A 12 12.46 -8.34 -38.98
C GLU A 12 13.77 -9.07 -38.65
N THR A 13 13.66 -10.19 -37.94
CA THR A 13 14.79 -11.09 -37.65
C THR A 13 15.15 -11.93 -38.87
N ALA A 14 16.38 -12.44 -38.93
CA ALA A 14 16.85 -13.26 -40.04
C ALA A 14 16.01 -14.53 -40.26
N HIS A 15 15.43 -15.12 -39.19
CA HIS A 15 14.56 -16.30 -39.28
C HIS A 15 13.24 -16.05 -40.03
N ARG A 16 12.76 -14.81 -40.12
CA ARG A 16 11.51 -14.46 -40.83
C ARG A 16 11.73 -13.94 -42.26
N ALA A 17 12.99 -13.89 -42.70
CA ALA A 17 13.38 -13.31 -43.97
C ALA A 17 12.99 -14.14 -45.21
N GLU A 18 12.27 -15.25 -45.05
CA GLU A 18 12.00 -16.26 -46.09
C GLU A 18 11.09 -15.81 -47.25
N ALA A 19 10.75 -14.52 -47.34
CA ALA A 19 9.76 -14.02 -48.31
C ALA A 19 10.35 -13.42 -49.60
N ASP A 20 11.61 -12.98 -49.64
CA ASP A 20 12.24 -12.41 -50.85
C ASP A 20 13.79 -12.49 -50.86
N GLU A 21 14.39 -12.42 -52.06
CA GLU A 21 15.85 -12.51 -52.29
C GLU A 21 16.63 -11.47 -51.48
N ARG A 22 16.07 -10.25 -51.34
CA ARG A 22 16.71 -9.16 -50.61
C ARG A 22 16.76 -9.43 -49.11
N SER A 23 15.69 -9.97 -48.54
CA SER A 23 15.65 -10.36 -47.12
C SER A 23 16.64 -11.49 -46.84
N THR A 24 16.81 -12.43 -47.77
CA THR A 24 17.79 -13.53 -47.69
C THR A 24 19.24 -13.01 -47.72
N SER A 25 19.53 -12.04 -48.61
CA SER A 25 20.80 -11.31 -48.66
C SER A 25 21.11 -10.62 -47.32
N GLN A 26 20.16 -9.87 -46.77
CA GLN A 26 20.32 -9.19 -45.49
C GLN A 26 20.52 -10.17 -44.32
N ALA A 27 19.78 -11.27 -44.29
CA ALA A 27 19.97 -12.33 -43.29
C ALA A 27 21.39 -12.90 -43.32
N THR A 28 21.93 -13.15 -44.53
CA THR A 28 23.30 -13.63 -44.72
C THR A 28 24.32 -12.62 -44.19
N LEU A 29 24.13 -11.32 -44.47
CA LEU A 29 24.99 -10.25 -43.96
C LEU A 29 24.94 -10.12 -42.43
N ILE A 30 23.78 -10.35 -41.82
CA ILE A 30 23.61 -10.33 -40.35
C ILE A 30 24.39 -11.48 -39.72
N LEU A 31 24.18 -12.71 -40.21
CA LEU A 31 24.87 -13.90 -39.71
C LEU A 31 26.39 -13.79 -39.92
N GLY A 32 26.82 -13.30 -41.08
CA GLY A 32 28.23 -13.05 -41.38
C GLY A 32 28.86 -12.02 -40.43
N TYR A 33 28.13 -10.96 -40.05
CA TYR A 33 28.60 -10.00 -39.04
C TYR A 33 28.73 -10.64 -37.65
N LEU A 34 27.76 -11.45 -37.22
CA LEU A 34 27.80 -12.13 -35.93
C LEU A 34 28.96 -13.14 -35.83
N ALA A 35 29.30 -13.80 -36.94
CA ALA A 35 30.42 -14.73 -37.03
C ALA A 35 31.80 -14.05 -36.88
N LEU A 36 31.89 -12.72 -36.97
CA LEU A 36 33.15 -11.99 -36.74
C LEU A 36 33.53 -11.91 -35.26
N PHE A 37 32.63 -12.25 -34.34
CA PHE A 37 32.89 -12.22 -32.90
C PHE A 37 33.47 -13.55 -32.41
N PRO A 38 34.41 -13.54 -31.44
CA PRO A 38 34.93 -14.78 -30.85
C PRO A 38 33.81 -15.63 -30.24
N ALA A 39 33.93 -16.95 -30.34
CA ALA A 39 32.91 -17.89 -29.86
C ALA A 39 32.57 -17.69 -28.37
N GLU A 40 33.57 -17.35 -27.56
CA GLU A 40 33.45 -17.04 -26.12
C GLU A 40 32.44 -15.92 -25.82
N THR A 41 32.20 -15.02 -26.76
CA THR A 41 31.23 -13.92 -26.58
C THR A 41 29.78 -14.38 -26.69
N GLY A 42 29.53 -15.59 -27.21
CA GLY A 42 28.18 -16.13 -27.43
C GLY A 42 27.35 -15.32 -28.43
N ALA A 43 27.96 -14.63 -29.39
CA ALA A 43 27.27 -13.67 -30.27
C ALA A 43 26.15 -14.31 -31.11
N VAL A 44 26.42 -15.46 -31.72
CA VAL A 44 25.45 -16.21 -32.54
C VAL A 44 24.32 -16.75 -31.66
N GLU A 45 24.65 -17.42 -30.55
CA GLU A 45 23.68 -17.95 -29.58
C GLU A 45 22.78 -16.83 -29.01
N THR A 46 23.37 -15.69 -28.64
CA THR A 46 22.63 -14.50 -28.17
C THR A 46 21.61 -14.02 -29.21
N TYR A 47 22.00 -14.02 -30.49
CA TYR A 47 21.11 -13.66 -31.58
C TYR A 47 19.98 -14.67 -31.79
N GLU A 48 20.27 -15.97 -31.69
CA GLU A 48 19.27 -17.03 -31.78
C GLU A 48 18.22 -16.92 -30.66
N HIS A 49 18.64 -16.68 -29.42
CA HIS A 49 17.74 -16.39 -28.30
C HIS A 49 16.84 -15.17 -28.58
N PHE A 50 17.41 -14.12 -29.16
CA PHE A 50 16.67 -12.93 -29.56
C PHE A 50 15.63 -13.23 -30.64
N CYS A 51 15.99 -13.99 -31.68
CA CYS A 51 15.06 -14.45 -32.72
C CYS A 51 13.89 -15.22 -32.12
N ARG A 52 14.17 -16.24 -31.29
CA ARG A 52 13.15 -17.06 -30.63
C ARG A 52 12.18 -16.22 -29.79
N TYR A 53 12.69 -15.25 -29.02
CA TYR A 53 11.83 -14.35 -28.26
C TYR A 53 10.98 -13.45 -29.18
N ALA A 54 11.58 -12.84 -30.21
CA ALA A 54 10.85 -11.99 -31.14
C ALA A 54 9.73 -12.75 -31.86
N ASP A 55 9.96 -14.02 -32.17
CA ASP A 55 8.99 -14.93 -32.79
C ASP A 55 7.87 -15.34 -31.84
N SER A 56 8.18 -15.55 -30.56
CA SER A 56 7.19 -15.86 -29.51
C SER A 56 6.17 -14.73 -29.25
N LEU A 57 6.48 -13.49 -29.63
CA LEU A 57 5.60 -12.34 -29.39
C LEU A 57 4.34 -12.42 -30.27
N PRO A 58 3.12 -12.40 -29.68
CA PRO A 58 1.87 -12.43 -30.42
C PRO A 58 1.76 -11.31 -31.46
N PRO A 59 1.24 -11.58 -32.67
CA PRO A 59 1.03 -10.57 -33.71
C PRO A 59 0.12 -9.42 -33.26
N SER A 60 -0.80 -9.68 -32.32
CA SER A 60 -1.76 -8.71 -31.77
C SER A 60 -1.12 -7.65 -30.87
N ILE A 61 0.13 -7.81 -30.43
CA ILE A 61 0.82 -6.81 -29.62
C ILE A 61 1.16 -5.61 -30.50
N ARG A 62 0.36 -4.54 -30.38
CA ARG A 62 0.55 -3.26 -31.09
C ARG A 62 1.95 -2.65 -30.92
N SER A 63 2.67 -3.00 -29.84
CA SER A 63 4.02 -2.53 -29.53
C SER A 63 5.14 -3.50 -29.92
N LYS A 64 4.86 -4.62 -30.63
CA LYS A 64 5.84 -5.67 -30.97
C LYS A 64 7.09 -5.09 -31.63
N SER A 65 6.95 -4.28 -32.68
CA SER A 65 8.08 -3.65 -33.36
C SER A 65 8.94 -2.79 -32.44
N ARG A 66 8.32 -2.04 -31.51
CA ARG A 66 9.02 -1.22 -30.52
C ARG A 66 9.78 -2.05 -29.49
N ILE A 67 9.29 -3.24 -29.14
CA ILE A 67 9.96 -4.18 -28.24
C ILE A 67 11.18 -4.77 -28.94
N VAL A 68 11.01 -5.25 -30.18
CA VAL A 68 12.08 -5.88 -30.97
C VAL A 68 13.21 -4.89 -31.25
N VAL A 69 12.90 -3.66 -31.69
CA VAL A 69 13.90 -2.60 -31.94
C VAL A 69 14.60 -2.12 -30.66
N PHE A 70 13.95 -2.24 -29.50
CA PHE A 70 14.59 -1.97 -28.21
C PHE A 70 15.53 -3.10 -27.81
N LEU A 71 15.11 -4.35 -27.96
CA LEU A 71 15.94 -5.53 -27.68
C LEU A 71 17.11 -5.66 -28.65
N GLU A 72 16.98 -5.22 -29.89
CA GLU A 72 18.12 -5.10 -30.81
C GLU A 72 19.26 -4.27 -30.19
N LYS A 73 18.94 -3.16 -29.51
CA LYS A 73 19.95 -2.34 -28.82
C LYS A 73 20.60 -3.10 -27.67
N PHE A 74 19.82 -3.90 -26.94
CA PHE A 74 20.34 -4.75 -25.88
C PHE A 74 21.28 -5.82 -26.43
N VAL A 75 20.86 -6.55 -27.45
CA VAL A 75 21.67 -7.61 -28.08
C VAL A 75 22.96 -7.04 -28.64
N LEU A 76 22.89 -5.92 -29.37
CA LEU A 76 24.09 -5.26 -29.88
C LEU A 76 24.99 -4.80 -28.74
N TRP A 77 24.44 -4.25 -27.65
CA TRP A 77 25.23 -3.87 -26.48
C TRP A 77 25.88 -5.09 -25.82
N ALA A 78 25.14 -6.18 -25.66
CA ALA A 78 25.63 -7.43 -25.10
C ALA A 78 26.82 -7.96 -25.90
N ILE A 79 26.72 -7.98 -27.23
CA ILE A 79 27.74 -8.54 -28.12
C ILE A 79 28.92 -7.58 -28.30
N CYS A 80 28.69 -6.28 -28.52
CA CYS A 80 29.76 -5.34 -28.84
C CYS A 80 30.51 -4.82 -27.62
N ILE A 81 29.80 -4.64 -26.49
CA ILE A 81 30.29 -3.97 -25.28
C ILE A 81 30.50 -4.97 -24.14
N ALA A 82 29.47 -5.74 -23.75
CA ALA A 82 29.59 -6.66 -22.61
C ALA A 82 30.44 -7.90 -22.93
N ARG A 83 30.39 -8.38 -24.18
CA ARG A 83 31.21 -9.48 -24.73
C ARG A 83 31.24 -10.75 -23.89
N LYS A 84 30.07 -11.16 -23.39
CA LYS A 84 29.89 -12.40 -22.62
C LYS A 84 28.56 -13.04 -22.96
N PRO A 85 28.40 -14.37 -22.80
CA PRO A 85 27.15 -15.05 -23.09
C PRO A 85 26.03 -14.63 -22.14
N LEU A 86 24.77 -14.77 -22.58
CA LEU A 86 23.61 -14.35 -21.79
C LEU A 86 23.47 -15.13 -20.47
N SER A 87 24.03 -16.33 -20.38
CA SER A 87 24.06 -17.15 -19.15
C SER A 87 24.89 -16.53 -18.03
N GLU A 88 25.80 -15.61 -18.34
CA GLU A 88 26.64 -14.89 -17.36
C GLU A 88 26.10 -13.51 -16.98
N PHE A 89 24.90 -13.14 -17.45
CA PHE A 89 24.31 -11.84 -17.15
C PHE A 89 23.70 -11.80 -15.75
N SER A 90 23.91 -10.66 -15.10
CA SER A 90 23.45 -10.36 -13.73
C SER A 90 22.66 -9.05 -13.69
N ALA A 91 22.04 -8.74 -12.55
CA ALA A 91 21.37 -7.44 -12.36
C ALA A 91 22.31 -6.22 -12.58
N PRO A 92 23.59 -6.23 -12.13
CA PRO A 92 24.57 -5.21 -12.52
C PRO A 92 24.70 -4.97 -14.03
N ASP A 93 24.69 -6.02 -14.85
CA ASP A 93 24.80 -5.88 -16.31
C ASP A 93 23.56 -5.20 -16.90
N LEU A 94 22.37 -5.53 -16.39
CA LEU A 94 21.14 -4.87 -16.78
C LEU A 94 21.14 -3.38 -16.37
N ARG A 95 21.71 -3.05 -15.20
CA ARG A 95 21.93 -1.64 -14.80
C ARG A 95 22.89 -0.94 -15.74
N ALA A 96 23.99 -1.58 -16.12
CA ALA A 96 24.97 -1.02 -17.06
C ALA A 96 24.33 -0.74 -18.43
N PHE A 97 23.54 -1.68 -18.97
CA PHE A 97 22.79 -1.46 -20.19
C PHE A 97 21.77 -0.31 -20.06
N SER A 98 21.04 -0.24 -18.94
CA SER A 98 20.09 0.85 -18.70
C SER A 98 20.78 2.22 -18.65
N ALA A 99 21.96 2.30 -18.04
CA ALA A 99 22.77 3.51 -18.02
C ALA A 99 23.32 3.87 -19.41
N PHE A 100 23.73 2.86 -20.20
CA PHE A 100 24.15 3.02 -21.58
C PHE A 100 23.03 3.56 -22.46
N CYS A 101 21.81 3.07 -22.30
CA CYS A 101 20.64 3.59 -23.02
C CYS A 101 20.38 5.06 -22.72
N ALA A 102 20.60 5.49 -21.48
CA ALA A 102 20.39 6.87 -21.06
C ALA A 102 21.49 7.82 -21.54
N ARG A 103 22.72 7.31 -21.75
CA ARG A 103 23.88 8.07 -22.24
C ARG A 103 24.65 7.23 -23.27
N PRO A 104 24.07 6.99 -24.47
CA PRO A 104 24.74 6.20 -25.47
C PRO A 104 25.96 7.00 -26.01
N PRO A 105 27.09 6.35 -26.31
CA PRO A 105 28.23 7.00 -26.95
C PRO A 105 27.84 7.57 -28.32
N VAL A 106 28.53 8.63 -28.76
CA VAL A 106 28.27 9.27 -30.07
C VAL A 106 28.31 8.26 -31.23
N ALA A 107 29.22 7.28 -31.17
CA ALA A 107 29.33 6.22 -32.16
C ALA A 107 28.14 5.24 -32.22
N TRP A 108 27.15 5.38 -31.33
CA TRP A 108 25.90 4.61 -31.29
C TRP A 108 24.67 5.45 -31.60
N ILE A 109 24.84 6.77 -31.77
CA ILE A 109 23.79 7.73 -32.09
C ILE A 109 23.91 8.14 -33.55
N GLY A 110 22.81 8.12 -34.29
CA GLY A 110 22.79 8.55 -35.69
C GLY A 110 21.41 9.00 -36.15
N GLY A 111 21.33 9.40 -37.41
CA GLY A 111 20.09 9.81 -38.06
C GLY A 111 19.19 8.63 -38.47
N ARG A 112 18.09 8.96 -39.15
CA ARG A 112 17.21 7.94 -39.77
C ARG A 112 17.84 7.46 -41.08
N ASN A 113 18.74 6.50 -40.97
CA ASN A 113 19.39 5.86 -42.12
C ASN A 113 18.81 4.44 -42.34
N GLU A 114 18.86 3.94 -43.58
CA GLU A 114 18.56 2.53 -43.86
C GLU A 114 19.61 1.62 -43.18
N ARG A 115 19.23 0.40 -42.82
CA ARG A 115 20.12 -0.56 -42.15
C ARG A 115 21.13 -1.18 -43.11
N PHE A 116 20.71 -1.36 -44.36
CA PHE A 116 21.52 -1.88 -45.47
C PHE A 116 21.44 -0.92 -46.66
N VAL A 117 22.54 -0.85 -47.41
CA VAL A 117 22.66 -0.05 -48.64
C VAL A 117 23.17 -0.93 -49.76
N ILE A 118 22.84 -0.57 -51.00
CA ILE A 118 23.37 -1.22 -52.20
C ILE A 118 24.56 -0.40 -52.70
N ASP A 119 25.72 -1.03 -52.82
CA ASP A 119 26.95 -0.42 -53.30
C ASP A 119 27.49 -1.23 -54.47
N LYS A 120 27.60 -0.60 -55.65
CA LYS A 120 28.01 -1.25 -56.92
C LYS A 120 27.25 -2.56 -57.22
N GLY A 121 25.96 -2.59 -56.90
CA GLY A 121 25.09 -3.76 -57.13
C GLY A 121 25.17 -4.84 -56.04
N THR A 122 26.02 -4.70 -55.02
CA THR A 122 26.11 -5.62 -53.88
C THR A 122 25.51 -4.97 -52.63
N GLU A 123 24.64 -5.69 -51.92
CA GLU A 123 24.09 -5.20 -50.65
C GLU A 123 25.10 -5.34 -49.50
N ARG A 124 25.18 -4.32 -48.64
CA ARG A 124 26.06 -4.31 -47.47
C ARG A 124 25.42 -3.59 -46.28
N HIS A 125 25.98 -3.80 -45.09
CA HIS A 125 25.61 -3.03 -43.90
C HIS A 125 25.88 -1.54 -44.12
N ASN A 126 24.93 -0.71 -43.69
CA ASN A 126 25.11 0.74 -43.72
C ASN A 126 25.94 1.19 -42.52
N GLU A 127 27.12 1.75 -42.77
CA GLU A 127 28.01 2.26 -41.73
C GLU A 127 27.49 3.54 -41.06
N ASP A 128 26.60 4.28 -41.72
CA ASP A 128 25.94 5.46 -41.16
C ASP A 128 24.73 5.09 -40.30
N TRP A 129 24.25 3.85 -40.37
CA TRP A 129 23.20 3.38 -39.48
C TRP A 129 23.72 3.21 -38.05
N LYS A 130 22.89 3.61 -37.09
CA LYS A 130 23.22 3.60 -35.67
C LYS A 130 22.01 3.15 -34.85
N PRO A 131 22.20 2.37 -33.76
CA PRO A 131 21.07 1.80 -33.03
C PRO A 131 20.19 2.84 -32.31
N PHE A 132 20.74 4.00 -31.93
CA PHE A 132 20.03 5.04 -31.20
C PHE A 132 19.79 6.29 -32.08
N LEU A 133 18.56 6.80 -32.07
CA LEU A 133 18.24 8.15 -32.58
C LEU A 133 18.44 9.22 -31.49
N GLN A 134 18.19 8.84 -30.24
CA GLN A 134 18.33 9.68 -29.05
C GLN A 134 18.52 8.79 -27.81
N SER A 135 18.87 9.41 -26.69
CA SER A 135 18.92 8.75 -25.39
C SER A 135 17.55 8.20 -24.97
N ILE A 136 17.57 7.10 -24.22
CA ILE A 136 16.40 6.42 -23.68
C ILE A 136 16.55 6.39 -22.16
N ALA A 137 15.89 7.34 -21.49
CA ALA A 137 15.88 7.44 -20.03
C ALA A 137 14.57 6.96 -19.38
N ASP A 138 13.68 6.33 -20.16
CA ASP A 138 12.38 5.82 -19.70
C ASP A 138 12.58 4.56 -18.82
N PRO A 139 12.28 4.62 -17.50
CA PRO A 139 12.44 3.49 -16.60
C PRO A 139 11.61 2.27 -17.00
N ALA A 140 10.47 2.47 -17.69
CA ALA A 140 9.60 1.37 -18.10
C ALA A 140 10.28 0.39 -19.07
N ARG A 141 11.38 0.79 -19.70
CA ARG A 141 12.19 -0.06 -20.58
C ARG A 141 12.88 -1.21 -19.86
N GLY A 142 13.14 -1.08 -18.56
CA GLY A 142 13.65 -2.19 -17.74
C GLY A 142 12.68 -3.37 -17.65
N TYR A 143 11.36 -3.16 -17.82
CA TYR A 143 10.42 -4.27 -17.89
C TYR A 143 10.57 -5.11 -19.16
N VAL A 144 11.08 -4.53 -20.25
CA VAL A 144 11.29 -5.24 -21.52
C VAL A 144 12.44 -6.23 -21.40
N THR A 145 13.58 -5.82 -20.82
CA THR A 145 14.71 -6.72 -20.55
C THR A 145 14.36 -7.78 -19.52
N ASN A 146 13.66 -7.41 -18.44
CA ASN A 146 13.18 -8.38 -17.44
C ASN A 146 12.29 -9.47 -18.07
N ARG A 147 11.41 -9.11 -19.03
CA ARG A 147 10.55 -10.07 -19.71
C ARG A 147 11.35 -10.98 -20.65
N PHE A 148 12.36 -10.44 -21.34
CA PHE A 148 13.26 -11.20 -22.20
C PHE A 148 14.01 -12.29 -21.41
N PHE A 149 14.65 -11.93 -20.30
CA PHE A 149 15.34 -12.91 -19.44
C PHE A 149 14.40 -13.87 -18.72
N LYS A 150 13.17 -13.45 -18.38
CA LYS A 150 12.15 -14.37 -17.87
C LYS A 150 11.83 -15.46 -18.89
N TYR A 151 11.65 -15.09 -20.17
CA TYR A 151 11.36 -16.05 -21.24
C TYR A 151 12.50 -17.06 -21.43
N LEU A 152 13.75 -16.60 -21.35
CA LEU A 152 14.94 -17.44 -21.56
C LEU A 152 15.43 -18.19 -20.31
N SER A 153 14.74 -18.04 -19.17
CA SER A 153 15.24 -18.54 -17.88
C SER A 153 15.49 -20.05 -17.84
N SER A 154 14.67 -20.84 -18.55
CA SER A 154 14.87 -22.29 -18.68
C SER A 154 16.14 -22.65 -19.44
N ASP A 155 16.45 -21.87 -20.48
CA ASP A 155 17.54 -22.18 -21.41
C ASP A 155 18.88 -21.71 -20.85
N LEU A 156 18.87 -20.54 -20.19
CA LEU A 156 20.09 -19.91 -19.68
C LEU A 156 20.47 -20.39 -18.28
N GLY A 157 19.56 -21.03 -17.55
CA GLY A 157 19.74 -21.37 -16.12
C GLY A 157 19.83 -20.15 -15.19
N VAL A 158 19.69 -18.93 -15.72
CA VAL A 158 19.73 -17.67 -14.98
C VAL A 158 18.56 -16.77 -15.36
N GLN A 159 18.14 -15.91 -14.44
CA GLN A 159 17.09 -14.93 -14.68
C GLN A 159 17.44 -13.57 -14.06
N PRO A 160 18.43 -12.84 -14.62
CA PRO A 160 18.75 -11.50 -14.14
C PRO A 160 17.53 -10.59 -14.25
N ARG A 161 17.28 -9.81 -13.21
CA ARG A 161 16.11 -8.94 -13.09
C ARG A 161 16.46 -7.67 -12.34
N LEU A 162 15.94 -6.54 -12.82
CA LEU A 162 15.93 -5.27 -12.09
C LEU A 162 14.58 -5.07 -11.37
N SER A 163 14.63 -4.66 -10.10
CA SER A 163 13.46 -4.12 -9.42
C SER A 163 13.10 -2.73 -9.96
N SER A 164 11.87 -2.27 -9.72
CA SER A 164 11.42 -0.93 -10.14
C SER A 164 12.24 0.21 -9.52
N SER A 165 12.88 -0.05 -8.38
CA SER A 165 13.76 0.91 -7.70
C SER A 165 15.11 1.07 -8.41
N GLU A 166 15.58 0.01 -9.08
CA GLU A 166 16.88 -0.06 -9.76
C GLU A 166 16.86 0.40 -11.21
N PHE A 167 15.68 0.61 -11.79
CA PHE A 167 15.60 1.20 -13.13
C PHE A 167 16.26 2.57 -13.15
N TYR A 168 17.02 2.84 -14.22
CA TYR A 168 17.64 4.14 -14.41
C TYR A 168 16.57 5.23 -14.37
N LYS A 169 16.79 6.22 -13.51
CA LYS A 169 16.01 7.47 -13.45
C LYS A 169 16.97 8.58 -13.81
N ALA A 170 16.64 9.37 -14.83
CA ALA A 170 17.42 10.56 -15.14
C ALA A 170 17.54 11.43 -13.88
N PRO A 171 18.71 12.04 -13.62
CA PRO A 171 18.84 13.02 -12.56
C PRO A 171 17.73 14.06 -12.68
N ARG A 172 16.92 14.20 -11.62
CA ARG A 172 15.88 15.24 -11.60
C ARG A 172 16.59 16.58 -11.57
N ALA A 173 16.17 17.52 -12.42
CA ALA A 173 16.62 18.91 -12.30
C ALA A 173 16.34 19.38 -10.87
N PRO A 174 17.27 20.10 -10.21
CA PRO A 174 17.06 20.65 -8.88
C PRO A 174 15.74 21.42 -8.81
N PHE A 175 15.12 21.42 -7.64
CA PHE A 175 13.96 22.27 -7.40
C PHE A 175 14.39 23.74 -7.43
N SER A 176 13.53 24.60 -7.94
CA SER A 176 13.82 26.02 -8.14
C SER A 176 12.62 26.88 -7.76
N GLY A 177 12.86 28.17 -7.45
CA GLY A 177 11.78 29.13 -7.19
C GLY A 177 10.83 29.31 -8.37
N GLN A 178 11.27 28.99 -9.59
CA GLN A 178 10.42 28.97 -10.78
C GLN A 178 9.33 27.91 -10.69
N ASP A 179 9.63 26.74 -10.10
CA ASP A 179 8.65 25.68 -9.89
C ASP A 179 7.52 26.16 -8.96
N ASP A 180 7.87 26.93 -7.93
CA ASP A 180 6.92 27.54 -7.01
C ASP A 180 6.05 28.61 -7.68
N SER A 181 6.68 29.54 -8.39
CA SER A 181 5.97 30.61 -9.12
C SER A 181 4.98 30.06 -10.14
N GLN A 182 5.38 29.03 -10.91
CA GLN A 182 4.49 28.37 -11.86
C GLN A 182 3.33 27.64 -11.17
N ALA A 183 3.55 27.05 -9.99
CA ALA A 183 2.49 26.42 -9.21
C ALA A 183 1.47 27.45 -8.68
N GLN A 184 1.91 28.64 -8.28
CA GLN A 184 1.00 29.75 -7.92
C GLN A 184 0.15 30.20 -9.11
N GLN A 185 0.78 30.37 -10.28
CA GLN A 185 0.05 30.70 -11.52
C GLN A 185 -0.98 29.62 -11.85
N TYR A 186 -0.62 28.35 -11.69
CA TYR A 186 -1.52 27.24 -11.94
C TYR A 186 -2.67 27.17 -10.92
N LEU A 187 -2.44 27.48 -9.64
CA LEU A 187 -3.50 27.62 -8.64
C LEU A 187 -4.48 28.74 -9.01
N GLN A 188 -3.98 29.89 -9.44
CA GLN A 188 -4.81 30.99 -9.92
C GLN A 188 -5.61 30.59 -11.16
N TYR A 189 -5.00 29.84 -12.08
CA TYR A 189 -5.70 29.28 -13.24
C TYR A 189 -6.84 28.34 -12.82
N LEU A 190 -6.58 27.41 -11.89
CA LEU A 190 -7.62 26.50 -11.38
C LEU A 190 -8.77 27.25 -10.71
N ALA A 191 -8.47 28.30 -9.94
CA ALA A 191 -9.47 29.12 -9.28
C ALA A 191 -10.41 29.85 -10.27
N ASN A 192 -9.92 30.19 -11.45
CA ASN A 192 -10.64 30.98 -12.47
C ASN A 192 -11.27 30.13 -13.59
N LEU A 193 -11.22 28.80 -13.51
CA LEU A 193 -11.81 27.92 -14.53
C LEU A 193 -13.35 28.07 -14.58
N THR A 194 -13.86 28.40 -15.77
CA THR A 194 -15.30 28.52 -16.04
C THR A 194 -15.73 27.63 -17.22
N PRO A 195 -16.90 26.95 -17.14
CA PRO A 195 -17.71 26.77 -15.92
C PRO A 195 -16.99 25.90 -14.89
N ALA A 196 -17.24 26.17 -13.61
CA ALA A 196 -16.78 25.31 -12.54
C ALA A 196 -17.42 23.91 -12.68
N SER A 197 -16.58 22.87 -12.66
CA SER A 197 -17.00 21.47 -12.67
C SER A 197 -16.59 20.79 -11.37
N LYS A 198 -17.24 19.67 -11.03
CA LYS A 198 -16.80 18.82 -9.90
C LYS A 198 -15.32 18.41 -10.00
N VAL A 199 -14.77 18.33 -11.22
CA VAL A 199 -13.36 17.99 -11.45
C VAL A 199 -12.47 19.19 -11.16
N SER A 200 -12.81 20.39 -11.63
CA SER A 200 -12.00 21.60 -11.38
C SER A 200 -12.01 21.99 -9.91
N GLU A 201 -13.16 21.93 -9.24
CA GLU A 201 -13.29 22.21 -7.79
C GLU A 201 -12.43 21.26 -6.96
N ARG A 202 -12.51 19.95 -7.25
CA ARG A 202 -11.66 18.96 -6.57
C ARG A 202 -10.18 19.15 -6.89
N SER A 203 -9.84 19.54 -8.13
CA SER A 203 -8.45 19.75 -8.54
C SER A 203 -7.84 20.94 -7.81
N LEU A 204 -8.59 22.06 -7.69
CA LEU A 204 -8.19 23.21 -6.90
C LEU A 204 -7.96 22.81 -5.45
N PHE A 205 -8.94 22.15 -4.81
CA PHE A 205 -8.80 21.68 -3.43
C PHE A 205 -7.55 20.81 -3.22
N VAL A 206 -7.37 19.76 -4.03
CA VAL A 206 -6.24 18.83 -3.88
C VAL A 206 -4.90 19.51 -4.11
N PHE A 207 -4.81 20.35 -5.14
CA PHE A 207 -3.58 21.08 -5.45
C PHE A 207 -3.26 22.07 -4.34
N SER A 208 -4.24 22.85 -3.86
CA SER A 208 -4.10 23.78 -2.73
C SER A 208 -3.64 23.07 -1.45
N VAL A 209 -4.26 21.94 -1.10
CA VAL A 209 -3.89 21.14 0.08
C VAL A 209 -2.43 20.67 -0.03
N CYS A 210 -2.06 20.02 -1.13
CA CYS A 210 -0.69 19.53 -1.31
C CYS A 210 0.34 20.67 -1.26
N TYR A 211 0.04 21.77 -1.95
CA TYR A 211 0.91 22.92 -2.09
C TYR A 211 1.13 23.66 -0.76
N HIS A 212 0.05 24.02 -0.06
CA HIS A 212 0.12 24.81 1.17
C HIS A 212 0.54 23.98 2.39
N LEU A 213 0.14 22.70 2.47
CA LEU A 213 0.57 21.81 3.55
C LEU A 213 1.92 21.14 3.28
N ARG A 214 2.56 21.42 2.13
CA ARG A 214 3.86 20.85 1.76
C ARG A 214 3.85 19.33 1.86
N LEU A 215 2.74 18.75 1.38
CA LEU A 215 2.39 17.34 1.46
C LEU A 215 2.38 16.83 0.02
N SER A 216 3.32 15.94 -0.35
CA SER A 216 3.29 15.41 -1.73
C SER A 216 2.04 14.57 -1.93
N PHE A 217 1.49 14.51 -3.15
CA PHE A 217 0.29 13.71 -3.40
C PHE A 217 0.51 12.21 -3.10
N LYS A 218 1.73 11.71 -3.31
CA LYS A 218 2.12 10.34 -2.96
C LYS A 218 2.07 10.12 -1.45
N GLU A 219 2.55 11.08 -0.68
CA GLU A 219 2.53 11.06 0.78
C GLU A 219 1.11 11.18 1.33
N TRP A 220 0.28 12.08 0.79
CA TRP A 220 -1.14 12.13 1.16
C TRP A 220 -1.81 10.77 0.90
N ARG A 221 -1.52 10.15 -0.24
CA ARG A 221 -2.09 8.85 -0.58
C ARG A 221 -1.68 7.75 0.40
N SER A 222 -0.44 7.72 0.90
CA SER A 222 -0.03 6.77 1.93
C SER A 222 -0.63 7.08 3.29
N GLU A 223 -0.76 8.36 3.63
CA GLU A 223 -1.30 8.85 4.92
C GLU A 223 -2.82 9.02 4.93
N ARG A 224 -3.53 8.51 3.92
CA ARG A 224 -4.96 8.77 3.70
C ARG A 224 -5.86 8.35 4.87
N SER A 225 -5.44 7.36 5.67
CA SER A 225 -6.17 6.95 6.88
C SER A 225 -6.07 7.98 8.00
N HIS A 226 -5.09 8.86 7.96
CA HIS A 226 -4.85 9.90 8.96
C HIS A 226 -5.40 11.25 8.54
N PHE A 227 -5.60 11.49 7.24
CA PHE A 227 -6.09 12.76 6.71
C PHE A 227 -7.62 12.86 6.71
N SER A 228 -8.20 13.85 7.40
CA SER A 228 -9.61 14.25 7.23
C SER A 228 -9.81 15.75 7.43
N MET A 229 -11.04 16.23 7.27
CA MET A 229 -11.34 17.65 7.48
C MET A 229 -11.25 18.05 8.96
N ALA A 230 -11.42 17.11 9.90
CA ALA A 230 -11.18 17.33 11.33
C ALA A 230 -9.71 17.61 11.71
N CYS A 231 -8.76 17.42 10.77
CA CYS A 231 -7.36 17.84 10.93
C CYS A 231 -7.18 19.36 10.76
N PHE A 232 -8.19 20.06 10.22
CA PHE A 232 -8.22 21.51 10.10
C PHE A 232 -8.94 22.07 11.31
N SER A 233 -8.25 22.87 12.11
CA SER A 233 -8.80 23.49 13.32
C SER A 233 -8.65 25.00 13.26
N SER A 234 -9.46 25.69 14.06
CA SER A 234 -9.34 27.14 14.25
C SER A 234 -9.49 27.98 12.97
N MET A 235 -10.15 27.43 11.94
CA MET A 235 -10.34 28.07 10.62
C MET A 235 -11.12 29.39 10.64
N GLY A 236 -11.86 29.70 11.71
CA GLY A 236 -12.54 30.98 11.91
C GLY A 236 -11.87 31.88 12.94
N SER A 237 -10.64 31.57 13.38
CA SER A 237 -9.90 32.31 14.41
C SER A 237 -8.65 32.98 13.83
N SER A 238 -7.87 33.63 14.69
CA SER A 238 -6.59 34.27 14.32
C SER A 238 -5.46 33.29 14.00
N ASP A 239 -5.59 32.00 14.36
CA ASP A 239 -4.53 31.00 14.17
C ASP A 239 -5.08 29.70 13.55
N PRO A 240 -5.43 29.71 12.25
CA PRO A 240 -5.88 28.52 11.54
C PRO A 240 -4.71 27.56 11.30
N HIS A 241 -4.87 26.30 11.69
CA HIS A 241 -3.79 25.31 11.68
C HIS A 241 -4.27 23.92 11.26
N PHE A 242 -3.40 23.21 10.55
CA PHE A 242 -3.56 21.83 10.13
C PHE A 242 -2.73 20.94 11.05
N THR A 243 -3.40 20.05 11.78
CA THR A 243 -2.75 19.07 12.66
C THR A 243 -3.13 17.65 12.26
N MET A 244 -2.12 16.82 11.98
CA MET A 244 -2.31 15.41 11.64
C MET A 244 -1.15 14.59 12.19
N ARG A 245 -1.44 13.43 12.77
CA ARG A 245 -0.43 12.45 13.18
C ARG A 245 -0.33 11.39 12.09
N GLY A 246 0.69 11.45 11.24
CA GLY A 246 0.92 10.49 10.17
C GLY A 246 1.93 9.41 10.57
N ASP A 247 2.03 8.35 9.77
CA ASP A 247 3.01 7.28 9.97
C ASP A 247 4.41 7.73 9.50
N MET A 248 4.50 8.59 8.48
CA MET A 248 5.77 9.14 8.00
C MET A 248 6.27 10.34 8.80
N ARG A 249 5.38 11.23 9.23
CA ARG A 249 5.68 12.39 10.09
C ARG A 249 4.42 12.96 10.73
N ASP A 250 4.65 13.78 11.74
CA ASP A 250 3.61 14.64 12.31
C ASP A 250 3.53 15.96 11.52
N TYR A 251 2.29 16.45 11.38
CA TYR A 251 1.97 17.69 10.69
C TYR A 251 1.39 18.65 11.71
N ASN A 252 1.99 19.82 11.80
CA ASN A 252 1.48 20.97 12.53
C ASN A 252 1.84 22.22 11.72
N ILE A 253 0.89 22.67 10.90
CA ILE A 253 1.17 23.63 9.83
C ILE A 253 0.14 24.76 9.90
N ALA A 254 0.60 26.00 10.07
CA ALA A 254 -0.24 27.18 9.94
C ALA A 254 -0.79 27.30 8.50
N ILE A 255 -2.08 27.60 8.38
CA ILE A 255 -2.80 27.55 7.12
C ILE A 255 -2.99 28.97 6.56
N PRO A 256 -2.59 29.24 5.31
CA PRO A 256 -2.85 30.53 4.68
C PRO A 256 -4.31 30.69 4.25
N GLN A 257 -4.80 31.94 4.18
CA GLN A 257 -6.17 32.26 3.75
C GLN A 257 -6.57 31.61 2.41
N ALA A 258 -5.64 31.55 1.44
CA ALA A 258 -5.89 30.92 0.14
C ALA A 258 -6.30 29.43 0.24
N LEU A 259 -5.74 28.70 1.22
CA LEU A 259 -6.13 27.31 1.47
C LEU A 259 -7.50 27.24 2.16
N ILE A 260 -7.79 28.14 3.09
CA ILE A 260 -9.11 28.26 3.74
C ILE A 260 -10.20 28.49 2.68
N ASP A 261 -9.98 29.43 1.77
CA ASP A 261 -10.93 29.76 0.69
C ASP A 261 -11.16 28.56 -0.23
N SER A 262 -10.09 27.84 -0.58
CA SER A 262 -10.16 26.61 -1.40
C SER A 262 -10.95 25.49 -0.70
N ILE A 263 -10.80 25.33 0.62
CA ILE A 263 -11.53 24.36 1.43
C ILE A 263 -13.02 24.70 1.47
N ILE A 264 -13.35 25.95 1.80
CA ILE A 264 -14.74 26.44 1.88
C ILE A 264 -15.43 26.24 0.53
N ARG A 265 -14.78 26.65 -0.56
CA ARG A 265 -15.29 26.53 -1.92
C ARG A 265 -15.60 25.07 -2.28
N TYR A 266 -14.67 24.16 -2.01
CA TYR A 266 -14.87 22.74 -2.31
C TYR A 266 -15.99 22.11 -1.50
N ARG A 267 -16.07 22.42 -0.20
CA ARG A 267 -17.12 21.90 0.70
C ARG A 267 -18.51 22.39 0.32
N ASN A 268 -18.65 23.68 -0.01
CA ASN A 268 -19.90 24.23 -0.51
C ASN A 268 -20.33 23.53 -1.82
N GLY A 269 -19.38 23.23 -2.72
CA GLY A 269 -19.64 22.46 -3.94
C GLY A 269 -20.09 21.01 -3.70
N LEU A 270 -19.86 20.47 -2.49
CA LEU A 270 -20.36 19.17 -2.05
C LEU A 270 -21.66 19.26 -1.21
N GLY A 271 -22.16 20.48 -0.95
CA GLY A 271 -23.30 20.70 -0.06
C GLY A 271 -22.98 20.49 1.43
N LEU A 272 -21.71 20.58 1.82
CA LEU A 272 -21.26 20.44 3.21
C LEU A 272 -21.12 21.83 3.87
N ASN A 273 -21.11 21.85 5.21
CA ASN A 273 -20.84 23.06 5.98
C ASN A 273 -19.50 23.68 5.59
N SER A 274 -19.43 25.00 5.39
CA SER A 274 -18.23 25.68 4.86
C SER A 274 -16.98 25.45 5.71
N ILE A 275 -17.11 25.53 7.04
CA ILE A 275 -16.01 25.33 8.00
C ILE A 275 -16.02 23.87 8.46
N PRO A 276 -14.89 23.16 8.39
CA PRO A 276 -14.71 21.85 8.99
C PRO A 276 -15.00 21.83 10.49
N SER A 277 -15.70 20.80 10.96
CA SER A 277 -15.91 20.58 12.39
C SER A 277 -14.99 19.49 12.93
N SER A 278 -14.93 19.37 14.26
CA SER A 278 -14.21 18.28 14.92
C SER A 278 -14.77 16.90 14.59
N ASP A 279 -16.01 16.83 14.12
CA ASP A 279 -16.74 15.60 13.83
C ASP A 279 -16.59 15.17 12.37
N ASP A 280 -15.93 15.98 11.53
CA ASP A 280 -15.59 15.64 10.15
C ASP A 280 -14.41 14.64 10.08
N GLY A 281 -14.61 13.50 10.74
CA GLY A 281 -13.66 12.40 10.84
C GLY A 281 -13.57 11.56 9.56
N ASP A 282 -14.56 11.64 8.67
CA ASP A 282 -14.58 10.84 7.44
C ASP A 282 -13.68 11.43 6.33
N PRO A 283 -13.05 10.60 5.48
CA PRO A 283 -12.25 11.08 4.35
C PRO A 283 -13.12 11.84 3.34
N ILE A 284 -12.75 13.08 3.04
CA ILE A 284 -13.45 13.89 2.04
C ILE A 284 -13.23 13.38 0.59
N LEU A 285 -12.18 12.58 0.36
CA LEU A 285 -11.86 11.95 -0.93
C LEU A 285 -11.88 10.43 -0.80
N THR A 286 -12.58 9.76 -1.74
CA THR A 286 -12.59 8.29 -1.81
C THR A 286 -11.34 7.75 -2.50
N GLU A 287 -11.03 6.47 -2.26
CA GLU A 287 -9.87 5.78 -2.85
C GLU A 287 -9.91 5.79 -4.39
N ALA A 288 -11.07 5.47 -4.98
CA ALA A 288 -11.28 5.50 -6.43
C ALA A 288 -11.05 6.89 -7.05
N LEU A 289 -11.27 7.97 -6.28
CA LEU A 289 -10.98 9.33 -6.73
C LEU A 289 -9.48 9.65 -6.64
N LEU A 290 -8.80 9.22 -5.57
CA LEU A 290 -7.35 9.39 -5.42
C LEU A 290 -6.57 8.70 -6.54
N ASP A 291 -7.00 7.51 -6.98
CA ASP A 291 -6.38 6.79 -8.11
C ASP A 291 -6.36 7.61 -9.39
N LYS A 292 -7.43 8.39 -9.57
CA LYS A 292 -7.71 9.07 -10.82
C LYS A 292 -7.44 10.57 -10.77
N LEU A 293 -6.87 11.09 -9.70
CA LEU A 293 -6.79 12.54 -9.48
C LEU A 293 -5.70 13.22 -10.32
N MET A 294 -4.45 12.74 -10.24
CA MET A 294 -3.29 13.42 -10.84
C MET A 294 -3.34 13.52 -12.37
N TRP A 295 -3.74 12.45 -13.06
CA TRP A 295 -3.92 12.46 -14.52
C TRP A 295 -5.17 13.21 -15.01
N ARG A 296 -6.09 13.62 -14.11
CA ARG A 296 -7.30 14.39 -14.44
C ARG A 296 -7.20 15.88 -14.10
N LEU A 297 -6.03 16.34 -13.65
CA LEU A 297 -5.80 17.77 -13.40
C LEU A 297 -5.99 18.58 -14.70
N PRO A 298 -6.75 19.71 -14.68
CA PRO A 298 -6.97 20.57 -15.84
C PRO A 298 -5.66 21.02 -16.51
N LYS A 299 -5.57 20.97 -17.84
CA LYS A 299 -4.36 21.42 -18.54
C LYS A 299 -4.36 22.94 -18.69
N MET A 300 -3.30 23.60 -18.25
CA MET A 300 -3.10 25.04 -18.48
C MET A 300 -2.31 25.26 -19.78
N PRO A 301 -2.83 26.03 -20.76
CA PRO A 301 -2.07 26.39 -21.95
C PRO A 301 -0.74 27.05 -21.62
N GLY A 302 0.33 26.71 -22.36
CA GLY A 302 1.67 27.26 -22.12
C GLY A 302 2.43 26.66 -20.94
N LEU A 303 1.83 25.73 -20.18
CA LEU A 303 2.55 25.02 -19.12
C LEU A 303 3.51 24.00 -19.74
N GLY A 304 4.82 24.23 -19.62
CA GLY A 304 5.88 23.39 -20.21
C GLY A 304 6.03 21.99 -19.60
N ARG A 305 5.14 21.59 -18.68
CA ARG A 305 5.14 20.27 -18.02
C ARG A 305 3.73 19.87 -17.59
N SER A 306 3.57 18.64 -17.13
CA SER A 306 2.29 18.19 -16.59
C SER A 306 1.96 18.90 -15.25
N PRO A 307 0.68 19.21 -14.96
CA PRO A 307 0.28 19.76 -13.66
C PRO A 307 0.71 18.92 -12.46
N SER A 308 0.68 17.59 -12.57
CA SER A 308 1.11 16.69 -11.50
C SER A 308 2.62 16.78 -11.23
N GLU A 309 3.42 16.93 -12.27
CA GLU A 309 4.87 17.12 -12.14
C GLU A 309 5.19 18.52 -11.59
N LEU A 310 4.43 19.54 -12.00
CA LEU A 310 4.54 20.88 -11.42
C LEU A 310 4.29 20.86 -9.91
N LEU A 311 3.23 20.17 -9.46
CA LEU A 311 2.92 20.02 -8.04
C LEU A 311 4.04 19.33 -7.27
N ASP A 312 4.54 18.19 -7.76
CA ASP A 312 5.64 17.44 -7.13
C ASP A 312 6.88 18.32 -6.95
N ARG A 313 7.22 19.10 -7.99
CA ARG A 313 8.39 19.98 -7.99
C ARG A 313 8.22 21.18 -7.07
N ALA A 314 7.05 21.82 -7.07
CA ALA A 314 6.79 22.97 -6.20
C ALA A 314 6.76 22.57 -4.72
N VAL A 315 6.13 21.45 -4.39
CA VAL A 315 6.15 20.89 -3.03
C VAL A 315 7.58 20.52 -2.64
N GLY A 316 8.35 19.87 -3.52
CA GLY A 316 9.76 19.56 -3.31
C GLY A 316 10.62 20.81 -3.05
N PHE A 317 10.41 21.88 -3.81
CA PHE A 317 11.05 23.18 -3.57
C PHE A 317 10.71 23.70 -2.18
N ARG A 318 9.43 23.78 -1.82
CA ARG A 318 8.98 24.30 -0.51
C ARG A 318 9.50 23.49 0.67
N ILE A 319 9.60 22.17 0.53
CA ILE A 319 10.20 21.30 1.55
C ILE A 319 11.71 21.57 1.67
N SER A 320 12.41 21.77 0.55
CA SER A 320 13.86 22.06 0.57
C SER A 320 14.23 23.39 1.24
N GLN A 321 13.28 24.30 1.39
CA GLN A 321 13.46 25.60 2.07
C GLN A 321 13.18 25.54 3.58
N LEU A 322 12.87 24.36 4.14
CA LEU A 322 12.64 24.19 5.56
C LEU A 322 13.95 23.88 6.30
N ASP A 323 14.45 24.86 7.04
CA ASP A 323 15.64 24.69 7.91
C ASP A 323 15.29 24.12 9.30
N THR A 324 14.01 23.96 9.66
CA THR A 324 13.60 23.61 11.03
C THR A 324 12.41 22.65 11.06
N PRO A 325 12.38 21.63 11.95
CA PRO A 325 11.22 20.78 12.16
C PRO A 325 10.01 21.60 12.61
N ALA A 326 8.81 21.21 12.16
CA ALA A 326 7.58 21.82 12.65
C ALA A 326 7.43 21.58 14.17
N PRO A 327 6.87 22.54 14.93
CA PRO A 327 6.62 22.36 16.36
C PRO A 327 5.70 21.17 16.59
N ALA A 328 6.02 20.33 17.58
CA ALA A 328 5.17 19.19 17.93
C ALA A 328 3.77 19.67 18.34
N PRO A 329 2.69 18.98 17.92
CA PRO A 329 1.36 19.30 18.39
C PRO A 329 1.24 19.09 19.90
N SER A 330 0.26 19.76 20.53
CA SER A 330 -0.01 19.57 21.97
C SER A 330 -0.34 18.10 22.29
N GLY A 331 -0.09 17.65 23.52
CA GLY A 331 -0.39 16.26 23.92
C GLY A 331 -1.87 15.89 23.78
N SER A 332 -2.77 16.86 24.02
CA SER A 332 -4.22 16.68 23.85
C SER A 332 -4.62 16.54 22.38
N GLU A 333 -4.08 17.38 21.49
CA GLU A 333 -4.37 17.32 20.06
C GLU A 333 -3.74 16.06 19.43
N SER A 334 -2.53 15.70 19.84
CA SER A 334 -1.88 14.44 19.45
C SER A 334 -2.73 13.21 19.78
N SER A 335 -3.32 13.20 20.98
CA SER A 335 -4.20 12.12 21.44
C SER A 335 -5.52 12.12 20.65
N ARG A 336 -6.05 13.29 20.31
CA ARG A 336 -7.26 13.44 19.49
C ARG A 336 -7.05 12.91 18.08
N GLN A 337 -5.98 13.31 17.40
CA GLN A 337 -5.67 12.85 16.04
C GLN A 337 -5.42 11.33 15.99
N TYR A 338 -4.75 10.77 17.01
CA TYR A 338 -4.60 9.33 17.15
C TYR A 338 -5.96 8.62 17.23
N ARG A 339 -6.89 9.11 18.07
CA ARG A 339 -8.24 8.54 18.18
C ARG A 339 -8.99 8.60 16.86
N LEU A 340 -8.99 9.75 16.17
CA LEU A 340 -9.67 9.92 14.88
C LEU A 340 -9.12 8.99 13.79
N SER A 341 -7.79 8.90 13.67
CA SER A 341 -7.14 7.97 12.74
C SER A 341 -7.48 6.52 13.06
N TRP A 342 -7.40 6.15 14.34
CA TRP A 342 -7.71 4.80 14.79
C TRP A 342 -9.18 4.44 14.48
N GLU A 343 -10.13 5.33 14.77
CA GLU A 343 -11.56 5.13 14.45
C GLU A 343 -11.78 4.96 12.95
N ARG A 344 -11.14 5.76 12.10
CA ARG A 344 -11.19 5.60 10.64
C ARG A 344 -10.68 4.23 10.19
N LYS A 345 -9.53 3.79 10.72
CA LYS A 345 -8.95 2.47 10.41
C LYS A 345 -9.96 1.36 10.74
N GLN A 346 -10.64 1.45 11.87
CA GLN A 346 -11.64 0.45 12.28
C GLN A 346 -12.93 0.49 11.45
N VAL A 347 -13.46 1.68 11.13
CA VAL A 347 -14.64 1.79 10.25
C VAL A 347 -14.35 1.25 8.84
N SER A 348 -13.15 1.50 8.31
CA SER A 348 -12.72 0.94 7.02
C SER A 348 -12.64 -0.59 7.05
N LYS A 349 -12.18 -1.18 8.16
CA LYS A 349 -12.15 -2.65 8.35
C LYS A 349 -13.56 -3.24 8.45
N ALA A 350 -14.44 -2.62 9.24
CA ALA A 350 -15.83 -3.04 9.39
C ALA A 350 -16.58 -3.07 8.05
N ARG A 351 -16.43 -2.04 7.21
CA ARG A 351 -17.04 -1.99 5.86
C ARG A 351 -16.56 -3.09 4.92
N ARG A 352 -15.30 -3.54 5.04
CA ARG A 352 -14.78 -4.68 4.26
C ARG A 352 -15.37 -6.01 4.73
N ALA A 353 -15.59 -6.17 6.03
CA ALA A 353 -16.22 -7.37 6.60
C ALA A 353 -17.69 -7.54 6.15
N VAL A 354 -18.45 -6.44 6.08
CA VAL A 354 -19.86 -6.44 5.62
C VAL A 354 -20.00 -6.83 4.14
N HIS A 355 -19.01 -6.56 3.29
CA HIS A 355 -19.04 -6.98 1.87
C HIS A 355 -18.73 -8.46 1.64
N HIS A 356 -18.31 -9.21 2.68
CA HIS A 356 -18.15 -10.66 2.63
C HIS A 356 -19.35 -11.42 3.21
N GLN A 357 -20.48 -10.74 3.37
CA GLN A 357 -21.72 -11.30 3.89
C GLN A 357 -22.56 -11.88 2.75
N ASP A 358 -21.98 -12.83 2.02
CA ASP A 358 -22.73 -13.82 1.26
C ASP A 358 -22.32 -15.19 1.82
N SER A 359 -23.29 -15.86 2.45
CA SER A 359 -23.21 -17.21 3.01
C SER A 359 -22.52 -17.36 4.37
N ALA A 360 -23.29 -17.18 5.43
CA ALA A 360 -23.32 -18.13 6.55
C ALA A 360 -24.64 -17.95 7.30
N ASP A 361 -25.45 -19.01 7.31
CA ASP A 361 -26.54 -19.20 8.26
C ASP A 361 -25.97 -19.07 9.68
N LEU A 362 -26.10 -17.87 10.27
CA LEU A 362 -25.81 -17.66 11.68
C LEU A 362 -26.92 -18.34 12.46
N ASP A 363 -26.59 -19.58 12.83
CA ASP A 363 -27.37 -20.53 13.60
C ASP A 363 -28.18 -19.86 14.71
N THR A 364 -29.46 -20.22 14.81
CA THR A 364 -30.49 -19.57 15.65
C THR A 364 -30.26 -19.77 17.16
N GLY A 365 -29.12 -20.35 17.56
CA GLY A 365 -28.74 -20.66 18.94
C GLY A 365 -28.33 -19.45 19.80
N TYR A 366 -27.97 -18.30 19.21
CA TYR A 366 -27.48 -17.12 19.97
C TYR A 366 -28.50 -16.53 20.95
N LEU A 367 -29.80 -16.72 20.71
CA LEU A 367 -30.88 -16.15 21.54
C LEU A 367 -31.14 -16.92 22.84
N THR A 368 -30.54 -18.10 23.01
CA THR A 368 -30.78 -19.00 24.16
C THR A 368 -29.67 -18.97 25.23
N GLN A 369 -28.67 -18.12 25.07
CA GLN A 369 -27.48 -18.14 25.93
C GLN A 369 -27.72 -17.47 27.28
N GLU A 370 -27.47 -18.22 28.36
CA GLU A 370 -27.47 -17.72 29.73
C GLU A 370 -26.32 -16.72 29.98
N ARG A 371 -26.48 -15.86 31.00
CA ARG A 371 -25.48 -14.86 31.35
C ARG A 371 -24.18 -15.55 31.81
N PRO A 372 -23.01 -15.19 31.25
CA PRO A 372 -21.77 -15.84 31.62
C PRO A 372 -21.29 -15.36 33.01
N PRO A 373 -20.82 -16.27 33.88
CA PRO A 373 -20.20 -15.87 35.15
C PRO A 373 -18.80 -15.27 34.90
N PRO A 374 -18.42 -14.15 35.55
CA PRO A 374 -17.13 -13.48 35.35
C PRO A 374 -15.94 -14.36 35.74
N LEU A 375 -14.82 -14.19 35.05
CA LEU A 375 -13.60 -14.98 35.32
C LEU A 375 -12.69 -14.34 36.37
N PHE A 376 -12.94 -13.08 36.75
CA PHE A 376 -12.20 -12.39 37.80
C PHE A 376 -13.01 -11.29 38.51
N GLY A 377 -12.54 -10.90 39.69
CA GLY A 377 -13.06 -9.77 40.45
C GLY A 377 -12.40 -8.44 40.08
N MET A 378 -13.02 -7.32 40.49
CA MET A 378 -12.41 -6.00 40.30
C MET A 378 -12.63 -5.13 41.53
N GLN A 379 -11.55 -4.54 42.06
CA GLN A 379 -11.59 -3.62 43.20
C GLN A 379 -10.72 -2.41 42.89
N GLN A 380 -11.25 -1.19 43.01
CA GLN A 380 -10.51 0.06 42.73
C GLN A 380 -9.76 0.06 41.37
N ARG A 381 -10.35 -0.57 40.35
CA ARG A 381 -9.77 -0.79 39.00
C ARG A 381 -8.65 -1.84 38.91
N GLU A 382 -8.25 -2.48 39.99
CA GLU A 382 -7.37 -3.65 39.98
C GLU A 382 -8.13 -4.93 39.63
N VAL A 383 -7.47 -5.82 38.88
CA VAL A 383 -8.01 -7.13 38.49
C VAL A 383 -7.60 -8.17 39.55
N LEU A 384 -8.59 -8.82 40.16
CA LEU A 384 -8.40 -9.84 41.20
C LEU A 384 -8.63 -11.23 40.60
N LEU A 385 -7.54 -11.93 40.30
CA LEU A 385 -7.58 -13.31 39.77
C LEU A 385 -7.76 -14.31 40.91
N PHE A 386 -8.56 -15.36 40.67
CA PHE A 386 -8.66 -16.50 41.58
C PHE A 386 -7.32 -17.23 41.70
N SER A 387 -6.93 -17.69 42.88
CA SER A 387 -5.88 -18.71 43.02
C SER A 387 -6.32 -20.03 42.37
N THR A 388 -5.40 -20.97 42.16
CA THR A 388 -5.71 -22.28 41.53
C THR A 388 -6.82 -23.02 42.28
N THR A 389 -6.75 -23.08 43.61
CA THR A 389 -7.75 -23.76 44.45
C THR A 389 -9.09 -23.03 44.46
N GLN A 390 -9.09 -21.70 44.57
CA GLN A 390 -10.31 -20.89 44.47
C GLN A 390 -10.98 -21.03 43.10
N GLY A 391 -10.17 -21.06 42.03
CA GLY A 391 -10.65 -21.22 40.65
C GLY A 391 -11.34 -22.56 40.45
N GLN A 392 -10.80 -23.66 40.99
CA GLN A 392 -11.43 -24.98 40.94
C GLN A 392 -12.79 -25.01 41.63
N ALA A 393 -12.87 -24.46 42.84
CA ALA A 393 -14.13 -24.38 43.57
C ALA A 393 -15.16 -23.47 42.86
N TYR A 394 -14.70 -22.34 42.34
CA TYR A 394 -15.55 -21.39 41.60
C TYR A 394 -16.10 -22.00 40.31
N VAL A 395 -15.23 -22.60 39.48
CA VAL A 395 -15.63 -23.19 38.20
C VAL A 395 -16.62 -24.33 38.40
N SER A 396 -16.35 -25.23 39.34
CA SER A 396 -17.24 -26.38 39.64
C SER A 396 -18.64 -25.94 40.10
N ARG A 397 -18.75 -24.74 40.68
CA ARG A 397 -20.02 -24.18 41.15
C ARG A 397 -20.75 -23.36 40.10
N CYS A 398 -20.03 -22.61 39.28
CA CYS A 398 -20.61 -21.57 38.43
C CYS A 398 -20.71 -21.95 36.94
N PHE A 399 -19.97 -22.97 36.49
CA PHE A 399 -20.01 -23.42 35.10
C PHE A 399 -20.61 -24.83 34.99
N PRO A 400 -21.34 -25.13 33.89
CA PRO A 400 -21.76 -26.49 33.57
C PRO A 400 -20.57 -27.46 33.49
N ALA A 401 -20.81 -28.73 33.84
CA ALA A 401 -19.76 -29.76 33.91
C ALA A 401 -18.98 -29.93 32.59
N ASN A 402 -19.66 -29.81 31.44
CA ASN A 402 -19.05 -29.88 30.12
C ASN A 402 -18.14 -28.68 29.80
N CYS A 403 -18.29 -27.54 30.49
CA CYS A 403 -17.50 -26.34 30.30
C CYS A 403 -16.34 -26.21 31.31
N CYS A 404 -16.36 -26.98 32.42
CA CYS A 404 -15.43 -26.83 33.54
C CYS A 404 -13.95 -26.89 33.11
N LYS A 405 -13.59 -27.83 32.22
CA LYS A 405 -12.21 -27.95 31.73
C LYS A 405 -11.74 -26.67 31.02
N ILE A 406 -12.56 -26.15 30.11
CA ILE A 406 -12.25 -24.96 29.30
C ILE A 406 -12.22 -23.71 30.20
N ALA A 407 -13.11 -23.62 31.18
CA ALA A 407 -13.13 -22.53 32.15
C ALA A 407 -11.87 -22.53 33.04
N LEU A 408 -11.40 -23.70 33.48
CA LEU A 408 -10.12 -23.81 34.21
C LEU A 408 -8.93 -23.38 33.35
N GLU A 409 -8.84 -23.85 32.11
CA GLU A 409 -7.81 -23.41 31.15
C GLU A 409 -7.85 -21.89 30.94
N SER A 410 -9.04 -21.30 30.90
CA SER A 410 -9.24 -19.85 30.77
C SER A 410 -8.72 -19.08 31.98
N LEU A 411 -8.90 -19.60 33.21
CA LEU A 411 -8.31 -19.00 34.41
C LEU A 411 -6.79 -19.08 34.40
N GLU A 412 -6.19 -20.17 33.90
CA GLU A 412 -4.73 -20.27 33.75
C GLU A 412 -4.19 -19.26 32.74
N ILE A 413 -4.86 -19.07 31.60
CA ILE A 413 -4.47 -18.05 30.60
C ILE A 413 -4.53 -16.63 31.18
N LEU A 414 -5.54 -16.32 32.00
CA LEU A 414 -5.61 -15.02 32.68
C LEU A 414 -4.42 -14.81 33.63
N ARG A 415 -4.01 -15.84 34.38
CA ARG A 415 -2.82 -15.77 35.24
C ARG A 415 -1.53 -15.65 34.44
N ALA A 416 -1.41 -16.42 33.35
CA ALA A 416 -0.26 -16.34 32.45
C ALA A 416 -0.12 -14.93 31.87
N TYR A 417 -1.20 -14.33 31.35
CA TYR A 417 -1.15 -12.96 30.86
C TYR A 417 -0.82 -11.95 31.97
N ARG A 418 -1.39 -12.13 33.18
CA ARG A 418 -1.12 -11.24 34.32
C ARG A 418 0.34 -11.24 34.77
N SER A 419 1.07 -12.33 34.54
CA SER A 419 2.51 -12.43 34.82
C SER A 419 3.36 -11.53 33.93
N CYS A 420 2.87 -11.17 32.73
CA CYS A 420 3.59 -10.35 31.76
C CYS A 420 2.99 -8.96 31.54
N SER A 421 1.75 -8.71 31.98
CA SER A 421 1.06 -7.42 31.81
C SER A 421 0.07 -7.12 32.94
N ALA A 422 0.01 -5.86 33.37
CA ALA A 422 -0.99 -5.35 34.30
C ALA A 422 -2.11 -4.55 33.62
N ASP A 423 -2.18 -4.55 32.29
CA ASP A 423 -3.13 -3.72 31.54
C ASP A 423 -4.56 -4.23 31.73
N ARG A 424 -5.32 -3.48 32.54
CA ARG A 424 -6.72 -3.76 32.85
C ARG A 424 -7.61 -3.85 31.61
N LEU A 425 -7.42 -2.99 30.62
CA LEU A 425 -8.29 -2.96 29.44
C LEU A 425 -8.07 -4.22 28.59
N LYS A 426 -6.82 -4.67 28.48
CA LYS A 426 -6.45 -5.92 27.80
C LYS A 426 -6.97 -7.16 28.53
N LEU A 427 -6.87 -7.21 29.86
CA LEU A 427 -7.47 -8.27 30.68
C LEU A 427 -9.00 -8.35 30.51
N VAL A 428 -9.67 -7.20 30.47
CA VAL A 428 -11.13 -7.11 30.26
C VAL A 428 -11.54 -7.48 28.83
N ALA A 429 -10.67 -7.31 27.82
CA ALA A 429 -10.91 -7.84 26.48
C ALA A 429 -10.68 -9.35 26.41
N LEU A 430 -9.57 -9.83 26.97
CA LEU A 430 -9.25 -11.25 27.06
C LEU A 430 -10.38 -12.03 27.76
N GLU A 431 -10.93 -11.51 28.85
CA GLU A 431 -12.07 -12.14 29.54
C GLU A 431 -13.28 -12.32 28.62
N LYS A 432 -13.60 -11.35 27.75
CA LYS A 432 -14.71 -11.49 26.80
C LYS A 432 -14.48 -12.61 25.82
N LEU A 433 -13.25 -12.71 25.29
CA LEU A 433 -12.87 -13.78 24.37
C LEU A 433 -12.95 -15.15 25.06
N LEU A 434 -12.43 -15.26 26.29
CA LEU A 434 -12.44 -16.49 27.06
C LEU A 434 -13.87 -16.92 27.42
N LEU A 435 -14.69 -15.99 27.91
CA LEU A 435 -16.10 -16.28 28.18
C LEU A 435 -16.82 -16.73 26.91
N TRP A 436 -16.56 -16.08 25.77
CA TRP A 436 -17.17 -16.47 24.50
C TRP A 436 -16.68 -17.87 24.08
N SER A 437 -15.39 -18.15 24.24
CA SER A 437 -14.80 -19.46 23.97
C SER A 437 -15.42 -20.56 24.84
N VAL A 438 -15.69 -20.29 26.11
CA VAL A 438 -16.25 -21.22 27.09
C VAL A 438 -17.76 -21.43 26.87
N CYS A 439 -18.53 -20.34 26.85
CA CYS A 439 -19.98 -20.36 26.92
C CYS A 439 -20.67 -20.41 25.55
N VAL A 440 -19.98 -19.99 24.48
CA VAL A 440 -20.55 -19.93 23.13
C VAL A 440 -19.93 -20.96 22.22
N LYS A 441 -18.58 -21.00 22.14
CA LYS A 441 -17.90 -21.92 21.23
C LYS A 441 -17.58 -23.28 21.82
N HIS A 442 -17.65 -23.43 23.15
CA HIS A 442 -17.26 -24.64 23.86
C HIS A 442 -15.90 -25.18 23.40
N LYS A 443 -14.95 -24.25 23.19
CA LYS A 443 -13.64 -24.52 22.58
C LYS A 443 -12.53 -24.03 23.50
N SER A 444 -11.44 -24.80 23.60
CA SER A 444 -10.26 -24.39 24.36
C SER A 444 -9.60 -23.17 23.72
N PHE A 445 -9.13 -22.23 24.54
CA PHE A 445 -8.37 -21.06 24.08
C PHE A 445 -7.17 -21.48 23.21
N TYR A 446 -6.49 -22.58 23.55
CA TYR A 446 -5.35 -23.12 22.81
C TYR A 446 -5.70 -23.67 21.43
N SER A 447 -6.98 -23.92 21.17
CA SER A 447 -7.48 -24.53 19.93
C SER A 447 -8.20 -23.54 19.01
N LEU A 448 -8.36 -22.29 19.45
CA LEU A 448 -8.96 -21.25 18.63
C LEU A 448 -8.14 -21.02 17.34
N THR A 449 -8.85 -20.62 16.30
CA THR A 449 -8.34 -20.44 14.94
C THR A 449 -8.64 -19.02 14.44
N PRO A 450 -8.02 -18.58 13.32
CA PRO A 450 -8.38 -17.31 12.71
C PRO A 450 -9.86 -17.20 12.29
N LEU A 451 -10.54 -18.32 12.01
CA LEU A 451 -11.98 -18.30 11.76
C LEU A 451 -12.76 -17.97 13.04
N ASP A 452 -12.38 -18.57 14.18
CA ASP A 452 -13.02 -18.26 15.47
C ASP A 452 -12.81 -16.78 15.84
N ALA A 453 -11.65 -16.20 15.51
CA ALA A 453 -11.42 -14.76 15.71
C ALA A 453 -12.41 -13.89 14.92
N ARG A 454 -12.78 -14.30 13.70
CA ARG A 454 -13.79 -13.60 12.90
C ARG A 454 -15.19 -13.73 13.50
N GLU A 455 -15.58 -14.91 13.93
CA GLU A 455 -16.87 -15.13 14.60
C GLU A 455 -16.95 -14.37 15.94
N PHE A 456 -15.84 -14.27 16.67
CA PHE A 456 -15.77 -13.45 17.88
C PHE A 456 -15.90 -11.95 17.58
N TYR A 457 -15.35 -11.48 16.47
CA TYR A 457 -15.55 -10.11 16.00
C TYR A 457 -17.03 -9.82 15.75
N GLU A 458 -17.72 -10.71 15.04
CA GLU A 458 -19.16 -10.61 14.78
C GLU A 458 -19.98 -10.62 16.08
N PHE A 459 -19.62 -11.50 17.02
CA PHE A 459 -20.22 -11.50 18.35
C PHE A 459 -19.98 -10.19 19.11
N CYS A 460 -18.80 -9.58 18.96
CA CYS A 460 -18.52 -8.28 19.56
C CYS A 460 -19.30 -7.13 18.93
N LEU A 461 -19.64 -7.21 17.63
CA LEU A 461 -20.47 -6.21 16.95
C LEU A 461 -21.87 -6.19 17.54
N ALA A 462 -22.50 -7.37 17.69
CA ALA A 462 -23.86 -7.51 18.18
C ALA A 462 -23.99 -8.60 19.25
N PRO A 463 -23.46 -8.38 20.48
CA PRO A 463 -23.57 -9.36 21.54
C PRO A 463 -25.04 -9.48 22.01
N PRO A 464 -25.47 -10.67 22.45
CA PRO A 464 -26.86 -10.91 22.87
C PRO A 464 -27.22 -10.10 24.12
N SER A 465 -28.52 -9.89 24.35
CA SER A 465 -29.03 -9.11 25.48
C SER A 465 -28.57 -9.66 26.84
N SER A 466 -28.40 -10.98 26.98
CA SER A 466 -27.87 -11.61 28.20
C SER A 466 -26.41 -11.23 28.50
N TRP A 467 -25.66 -10.74 27.51
CA TRP A 467 -24.26 -10.33 27.66
C TRP A 467 -24.07 -8.82 27.78
N THR A 468 -25.16 -8.05 27.80
CA THR A 468 -25.12 -6.58 27.69
C THR A 468 -25.84 -5.91 28.85
N GLY A 469 -25.29 -4.79 29.32
CA GLY A 469 -25.89 -4.00 30.40
C GLY A 469 -25.61 -2.51 30.24
N ASN A 470 -26.52 -1.70 30.80
CA ASN A 470 -26.50 -0.24 30.67
C ASN A 470 -25.69 0.44 31.78
N TYR A 471 -25.43 -0.24 32.89
CA TYR A 471 -24.80 0.34 34.08
C TYR A 471 -23.62 -0.51 34.58
N PRO A 472 -22.61 0.10 35.22
CA PRO A 472 -21.54 -0.64 35.88
C PRO A 472 -22.10 -1.48 37.03
N GLN A 473 -21.85 -2.78 37.01
CA GLN A 473 -22.19 -3.70 38.10
C GLN A 473 -20.93 -4.29 38.72
N THR A 474 -20.97 -4.60 40.02
CA THR A 474 -19.92 -5.39 40.66
C THR A 474 -19.86 -6.76 40.00
N ARG A 475 -18.66 -7.32 39.82
CA ARG A 475 -18.48 -8.62 39.14
C ARG A 475 -18.85 -9.79 40.04
N LEU A 476 -18.36 -9.72 41.27
CA LEU A 476 -18.44 -10.79 42.24
C LEU A 476 -19.00 -10.22 43.55
N GLY A 477 -19.82 -11.01 44.23
CA GLY A 477 -20.32 -10.76 45.59
C GLY A 477 -19.75 -11.77 46.59
N VAL A 478 -19.84 -11.44 47.88
CA VAL A 478 -19.52 -12.37 48.97
C VAL A 478 -20.79 -13.15 49.31
N GLY A 479 -20.73 -14.48 49.17
CA GLY A 479 -21.77 -15.41 49.61
C GLY A 479 -21.23 -16.40 50.65
N ASP A 480 -22.10 -17.20 51.24
CA ASP A 480 -21.72 -18.31 52.12
C ASP A 480 -21.92 -19.66 51.40
N PRO A 481 -20.89 -20.49 51.16
CA PRO A 481 -19.47 -20.24 51.37
C PRO A 481 -18.81 -19.64 50.11
N GLY A 482 -18.11 -18.51 50.25
CA GLY A 482 -17.19 -17.96 49.24
C GLY A 482 -17.78 -17.00 48.20
N VAL A 483 -17.08 -16.83 47.08
CA VAL A 483 -17.36 -15.75 46.12
C VAL A 483 -18.36 -16.17 45.04
N LEU A 484 -19.47 -15.45 44.89
CA LEU A 484 -20.52 -15.73 43.90
C LEU A 484 -20.54 -14.70 42.77
N PRO A 485 -20.90 -15.09 41.53
CA PRO A 485 -21.11 -14.15 40.43
C PRO A 485 -22.27 -13.22 40.76
N ASN A 486 -22.13 -11.93 40.46
CA ASN A 486 -23.26 -11.02 40.51
C ASN A 486 -24.22 -11.33 39.33
N PRO A 487 -25.49 -11.67 39.58
CA PRO A 487 -26.44 -12.01 38.53
C PRO A 487 -26.73 -10.86 37.55
N ASP A 488 -26.50 -9.60 37.97
CA ASP A 488 -26.71 -8.42 37.13
C ASP A 488 -25.48 -8.01 36.33
N TRP A 489 -24.33 -8.65 36.55
CA TRP A 489 -23.11 -8.33 35.82
C TRP A 489 -23.15 -8.87 34.38
N THR A 490 -22.63 -8.07 33.44
CA THR A 490 -22.58 -8.42 32.03
C THR A 490 -21.26 -8.08 31.35
N PRO A 491 -20.83 -8.94 30.39
CA PRO A 491 -19.82 -8.77 29.36
C PRO A 491 -19.47 -7.36 28.92
N PHE A 492 -20.53 -6.79 28.35
CA PHE A 492 -20.48 -5.69 27.44
C PHE A 492 -21.31 -4.55 27.99
N ARG A 493 -20.72 -3.36 27.92
CA ARG A 493 -21.47 -2.13 28.06
C ARG A 493 -21.82 -1.64 26.66
N ILE A 494 -23.11 -1.54 26.39
CA ILE A 494 -23.58 -0.91 25.17
C ILE A 494 -24.08 0.49 25.54
N SER A 495 -23.56 1.47 24.81
CA SER A 495 -24.05 2.85 24.79
C SER A 495 -23.88 3.29 23.34
N GLY A 496 -24.85 4.01 22.78
CA GLY A 496 -24.80 4.52 21.41
C GLY A 496 -25.31 3.59 20.29
N GLY A 497 -25.22 4.07 19.04
CA GLY A 497 -25.68 3.38 17.83
C GLY A 497 -24.58 2.57 17.09
N ASP A 498 -24.88 2.08 15.88
CA ASP A 498 -24.04 1.11 15.14
C ASP A 498 -22.57 1.50 14.96
N LYS A 499 -22.28 2.80 14.78
CA LYS A 499 -20.91 3.32 14.66
C LYS A 499 -20.08 3.07 15.94
N GLU A 500 -20.69 3.23 17.12
CA GLU A 500 -20.04 2.98 18.41
C GLU A 500 -19.83 1.48 18.64
N SER A 501 -20.75 0.63 18.17
CA SER A 501 -20.60 -0.83 18.21
C SER A 501 -19.40 -1.32 17.41
N GLY A 502 -19.20 -0.79 16.18
CA GLY A 502 -18.03 -1.11 15.35
C GLY A 502 -16.70 -0.73 16.00
N ILE A 503 -16.63 0.49 16.56
CA ILE A 503 -15.46 1.00 17.30
C ILE A 503 -15.17 0.11 18.52
N ARG A 504 -16.19 -0.22 19.32
CA ARG A 504 -16.05 -1.08 20.51
C ARG A 504 -15.51 -2.46 20.14
N ALA A 505 -16.09 -3.10 19.12
CA ALA A 505 -15.65 -4.41 18.65
C ALA A 505 -14.19 -4.36 18.20
N GLY A 506 -13.81 -3.38 17.37
CA GLY A 506 -12.43 -3.17 16.94
C GLY A 506 -11.44 -3.01 18.09
N ARG A 507 -11.78 -2.26 19.15
CA ARG A 507 -10.91 -2.12 20.35
C ARG A 507 -10.68 -3.45 21.05
N ILE A 508 -11.74 -4.25 21.19
CA ILE A 508 -11.64 -5.56 21.84
C ILE A 508 -10.71 -6.46 21.04
N MET A 509 -10.85 -6.49 19.71
CA MET A 509 -9.99 -7.26 18.82
C MET A 509 -8.52 -6.84 18.91
N ASP A 510 -8.23 -5.53 18.80
CA ASP A 510 -6.87 -5.01 18.91
C ASP A 510 -6.25 -5.37 20.28
N TRP A 511 -7.01 -5.27 21.37
CA TRP A 511 -6.53 -5.66 22.70
C TRP A 511 -6.28 -7.16 22.81
N CYS A 512 -7.16 -8.00 22.24
CA CYS A 512 -6.94 -9.44 22.19
C CYS A 512 -5.72 -9.82 21.33
N ASP A 513 -5.51 -9.17 20.19
CA ASP A 513 -4.30 -9.33 19.36
C ASP A 513 -3.02 -9.01 20.15
N ASN A 514 -3.01 -7.87 20.85
CA ASN A 514 -1.90 -7.50 21.74
C ASN A 514 -1.67 -8.52 22.87
N VAL A 515 -2.74 -9.08 23.43
CA VAL A 515 -2.66 -10.13 24.44
C VAL A 515 -2.02 -11.39 23.85
N TYR A 516 -2.47 -11.85 22.68
CA TYR A 516 -1.87 -12.99 21.99
C TYR A 516 -0.39 -12.77 21.68
N ASN A 517 0.00 -11.59 21.20
CA ASN A 517 1.40 -11.25 20.97
C ASN A 517 2.23 -11.33 22.26
N SER A 518 1.68 -10.92 23.40
CA SER A 518 2.36 -11.03 24.70
C SER A 518 2.46 -12.49 25.17
N LEU A 519 1.39 -13.28 24.98
CA LEU A 519 1.35 -14.70 25.32
C LEU A 519 2.29 -15.54 24.43
N LEU A 520 2.50 -15.14 23.18
CA LEU A 520 3.51 -15.72 22.27
C LEU A 520 4.92 -15.52 22.82
N VAL A 521 5.23 -14.33 23.32
CA VAL A 521 6.56 -13.99 23.87
C VAL A 521 6.92 -14.87 25.07
N ILE A 522 5.94 -15.21 25.91
CA ILE A 522 6.14 -16.12 27.05
C ILE A 522 5.84 -17.59 26.70
N GLU A 523 5.74 -17.92 25.41
CA GLU A 523 5.48 -19.27 24.88
C GLU A 523 4.21 -19.96 25.45
N SER A 524 3.27 -19.17 25.97
CA SER A 524 2.01 -19.68 26.51
C SER A 524 1.03 -20.08 25.41
N VAL A 525 1.20 -19.60 24.17
CA VAL A 525 0.42 -19.99 22.99
C VAL A 525 1.36 -20.17 21.80
N LYS A 526 0.91 -20.88 20.75
CA LYS A 526 1.72 -21.17 19.55
C LYS A 526 1.43 -20.25 18.36
N LEU A 527 0.26 -19.63 18.33
CA LEU A 527 -0.22 -18.83 17.20
C LEU A 527 -1.05 -17.66 17.74
N ASN A 528 -0.93 -16.50 17.09
CA ASN A 528 -1.88 -15.41 17.25
C ASN A 528 -3.02 -15.55 16.23
N ILE A 529 -4.22 -15.84 16.70
CA ILE A 529 -5.41 -16.05 15.85
C ILE A 529 -5.92 -14.77 15.19
N PHE A 530 -5.46 -13.59 15.63
CA PHE A 530 -5.84 -12.29 15.07
C PHE A 530 -4.86 -11.78 14.01
N SER A 531 -3.74 -12.49 13.80
CA SER A 531 -2.74 -12.13 12.80
C SER A 531 -3.35 -12.14 11.39
N GLY A 532 -3.25 -11.01 10.68
CA GLY A 532 -3.81 -10.83 9.32
C GLY A 532 -5.32 -10.55 9.26
N LEU A 533 -6.03 -10.53 10.40
CA LEU A 533 -7.45 -10.13 10.48
C LEU A 533 -7.61 -8.60 10.62
N LEU A 534 -6.52 -7.93 11.01
CA LEU A 534 -6.41 -6.49 11.27
C LEU A 534 -5.47 -5.77 10.27
N ASP A 535 -4.96 -6.47 9.26
CA ASP A 535 -4.20 -5.88 8.14
C ASP A 535 -5.13 -5.66 6.93
#